data_AF-A0A2N1U1H4-F1
#
_entry.id   AF-A0A2N1U1H4-F1
#
_cell.length_a   1.000
_cell.length_b   1.000
_cell.length_c   1.000
_cell.angle_alpha   90.00
_cell.angle_beta   90.00
_cell.angle_gamma   90.00
#
_symmetry.space_group_name_H-M   'P 1'
#
loop_
_entity.id
_entity.type
_entity.pdbx_description
1 polymer ?
#
loop_
_entity_poly.entity_id
_entity_poly.type
_entity_poly.pdbx_seq_one_letter_code
_entity_poly.pdbx_strand_id
1 'polypeptide(L)'
;PREKIAWVLGSHYVHRFVAEASGTLVVLPKIWDVNAKKWLPVTDYGWRSRFWLKQCAGCHTTGFSAENDSFAEAGVGCEACHGPGVNHVRTGSPEYIMSIKKLTPERQEMICVSCHTSGIDNSGQYHFPVGYRPGDDLTKFFSGLTPKPGQSFENFSGDETYEDRLRQWEFLQTRLFLASGLTCDYCQNFRNVKTEDSAEFLTHNQYCLTCHTDMLDHPEESPGTNCNVCHQPTRHLNGNLSIHDHRYKFEK
;
A
#
# COMPACT_ATOMS: atom_id res chain seq x y z
N PRO A 1 -0.32 7.79 -25.20
CA PRO A 1 -0.97 6.60 -25.79
C PRO A 1 -0.95 5.44 -24.79
N ARG A 2 -1.97 4.57 -24.78
CA ARG A 2 -2.14 3.51 -23.76
C ARG A 2 -0.99 2.51 -23.79
N GLU A 3 -0.52 2.19 -24.98
CA GLU A 3 0.59 1.30 -25.27
C GLU A 3 1.94 1.77 -24.73
N LYS A 4 2.04 3.04 -24.31
CA LYS A 4 3.24 3.58 -23.65
C LYS A 4 3.18 3.53 -22.12
N ILE A 5 2.06 3.09 -21.56
CA ILE A 5 1.91 2.95 -20.10
C ILE A 5 2.53 1.62 -19.70
N ALA A 6 3.58 1.70 -18.86
CA ALA A 6 4.23 0.54 -18.28
C ALA A 6 3.44 -0.02 -17.10
N TRP A 7 2.94 0.86 -16.22
CA TRP A 7 2.21 0.45 -15.01
C TRP A 7 1.02 1.37 -14.73
N VAL A 8 0.01 0.80 -14.08
CA VAL A 8 -1.11 1.54 -13.48
C VAL A 8 -1.01 1.36 -11.97
N LEU A 9 -0.98 2.47 -11.24
CA LEU A 9 -0.84 2.51 -9.79
C LEU A 9 -2.18 2.85 -9.15
N GLY A 10 -2.49 2.17 -8.06
CA GLY A 10 -3.76 2.31 -7.35
C GLY A 10 -4.85 1.46 -7.98
N SER A 11 -5.66 0.84 -7.14
CA SER A 11 -6.74 -0.08 -7.53
C SER A 11 -8.12 0.37 -7.06
N HIS A 12 -8.22 1.31 -6.10
CA HIS A 12 -9.50 1.64 -5.44
C HIS A 12 -10.01 3.03 -5.81
N TYR A 13 -9.22 4.05 -5.53
CA TYR A 13 -9.69 5.44 -5.60
C TYR A 13 -9.36 6.11 -6.93
N VAL A 14 -8.07 6.07 -7.23
CA VAL A 14 -7.49 6.74 -8.38
C VAL A 14 -6.46 5.86 -9.03
N HIS A 15 -6.36 5.99 -10.35
CA HIS A 15 -5.26 5.46 -11.12
C HIS A 15 -4.24 6.56 -11.40
N ARG A 16 -2.97 6.27 -11.10
CA ARG A 16 -1.83 6.96 -11.69
C ARG A 16 -1.15 6.04 -12.68
N PHE A 17 -0.35 6.62 -13.57
CA PHE A 17 0.22 5.91 -14.69
C PHE A 17 1.72 6.09 -14.67
N VAL A 18 2.45 5.01 -14.89
CA VAL A 18 3.91 5.05 -15.03
C VAL A 18 4.23 4.85 -16.50
N ALA A 19 5.11 5.70 -17.02
CA ALA A 19 5.60 5.58 -18.39
C ALA A 19 7.05 6.08 -18.47
N GLU A 20 7.73 5.73 -19.55
CA GLU A 20 9.06 6.24 -19.81
C GLU A 20 9.00 7.73 -20.20
N ALA A 21 9.79 8.55 -19.52
CA ALA A 21 10.07 9.93 -19.89
C ALA A 21 11.49 10.30 -19.47
N SER A 22 12.18 11.10 -20.30
CA SER A 22 13.56 11.53 -20.02
C SER A 22 14.54 10.37 -19.74
N GLY A 23 14.34 9.22 -20.39
CA GLY A 23 15.21 8.04 -20.27
C GLY A 23 15.01 7.19 -19.00
N THR A 24 13.91 7.40 -18.27
CA THR A 24 13.59 6.60 -17.07
C THR A 24 12.07 6.47 -16.88
N LEU A 25 11.64 5.56 -16.00
CA LEU A 25 10.24 5.42 -15.62
C LEU A 25 9.85 6.52 -14.61
N VAL A 26 8.81 7.27 -14.95
CA VAL A 26 8.26 8.32 -14.07
C VAL A 26 6.77 8.17 -13.88
N VAL A 27 6.27 8.66 -12.75
CA VAL A 27 4.82 8.75 -12.51
C VAL A 27 4.26 9.96 -13.25
N LEU A 28 3.31 9.72 -14.15
CA LEU A 28 2.66 10.74 -14.95
C LEU A 28 1.80 11.70 -14.08
N PRO A 29 1.60 12.95 -14.53
CA PRO A 29 0.94 14.00 -13.74
C PRO A 29 -0.59 13.87 -13.71
N LYS A 30 -1.17 13.08 -14.62
CA LYS A 30 -2.62 12.92 -14.73
C LYS A 30 -3.11 11.80 -13.81
N ILE A 31 -4.19 12.09 -13.10
CA ILE A 31 -4.82 11.19 -12.14
C ILE A 31 -6.26 10.94 -12.63
N TRP A 32 -6.62 9.66 -12.71
CA TRP A 32 -7.96 9.22 -13.06
C TRP A 32 -8.73 8.82 -11.81
N ASP A 33 -9.90 9.39 -11.58
CA ASP A 33 -10.82 8.97 -10.53
C ASP A 33 -11.62 7.75 -11.01
N VAL A 34 -11.45 6.62 -10.32
CA VAL A 34 -12.04 5.34 -10.72
C VAL A 34 -13.55 5.36 -10.55
N ASN A 35 -14.03 5.93 -9.44
CA ASN A 35 -15.46 5.97 -9.11
C ASN A 35 -16.20 6.98 -9.97
N ALA A 36 -15.68 8.20 -10.06
CA ALA A 36 -16.30 9.27 -10.85
C ALA A 36 -16.06 9.12 -12.36
N LYS A 37 -15.23 8.14 -12.78
CA LYS A 37 -14.87 7.85 -14.16
C LYS A 37 -14.46 9.12 -14.93
N LYS A 38 -13.61 9.94 -14.31
CA LYS A 38 -13.17 11.20 -14.88
C LYS A 38 -11.72 11.50 -14.53
N TRP A 39 -11.07 12.27 -15.39
CA TRP A 39 -9.78 12.85 -15.09
C TRP A 39 -9.92 13.96 -14.06
N LEU A 40 -9.06 13.96 -13.04
CA LEU A 40 -9.04 15.03 -12.07
C LEU A 40 -8.35 16.28 -12.66
N PRO A 41 -8.81 17.50 -12.30
CA PRO A 41 -8.23 18.75 -12.77
C PRO A 41 -6.92 19.10 -12.03
N VAL A 42 -6.03 18.11 -11.86
CA VAL A 42 -4.74 18.28 -11.20
C VAL A 42 -3.67 18.73 -12.20
N THR A 43 -2.82 19.64 -11.75
CA THR A 43 -1.62 20.06 -12.47
C THR A 43 -0.42 19.82 -11.57
N ASP A 44 0.52 19.04 -12.07
CA ASP A 44 1.72 18.65 -11.36
C ASP A 44 2.94 19.11 -12.16
N TYR A 45 3.51 20.25 -11.77
CA TYR A 45 4.60 20.90 -12.51
C TYR A 45 5.95 20.17 -12.38
N GLY A 46 6.08 19.23 -11.43
CA GLY A 46 7.34 18.52 -11.11
C GLY A 46 7.38 17.04 -11.50
N TRP A 47 6.39 16.54 -12.24
CA TRP A 47 6.22 15.11 -12.50
C TRP A 47 7.41 14.42 -13.17
N ARG A 48 8.21 15.16 -13.95
CA ARG A 48 9.41 14.62 -14.62
C ARG A 48 10.52 14.21 -13.65
N SER A 49 10.45 14.64 -12.39
CA SER A 49 11.36 14.24 -11.32
C SER A 49 10.74 13.21 -10.37
N ARG A 50 9.57 12.64 -10.72
CA ARG A 50 8.90 11.59 -9.96
C ARG A 50 9.34 10.21 -10.41
N PHE A 51 10.59 9.87 -10.12
CA PHE A 51 11.21 8.62 -10.55
C PHE A 51 10.55 7.42 -9.87
N TRP A 52 9.88 6.58 -10.66
CA TRP A 52 9.08 5.45 -10.18
C TRP A 52 9.91 4.50 -9.31
N LEU A 53 11.07 4.07 -9.83
CA LEU A 53 11.92 3.07 -9.17
C LEU A 53 12.45 3.57 -7.82
N LYS A 54 12.86 4.84 -7.74
CA LYS A 54 13.49 5.39 -6.54
C LYS A 54 12.50 5.90 -5.50
N GLN A 55 11.30 6.32 -5.92
CA GLN A 55 10.36 6.99 -5.02
C GLN A 55 9.13 6.15 -4.68
N CYS A 56 8.85 5.07 -5.42
CA CYS A 56 7.56 4.39 -5.33
C CYS A 56 7.67 2.87 -5.39
N ALA A 57 8.58 2.32 -6.19
CA ALA A 57 8.60 0.88 -6.48
C ALA A 57 8.71 0.02 -5.22
N GLY A 58 9.53 0.39 -4.24
CA GLY A 58 9.68 -0.41 -3.01
C GLY A 58 8.41 -0.57 -2.18
N CYS A 59 7.46 0.37 -2.27
CA CYS A 59 6.17 0.29 -1.57
C CYS A 59 5.04 -0.30 -2.43
N HIS A 60 5.23 -0.38 -3.74
CA HIS A 60 4.20 -0.75 -4.71
C HIS A 60 4.57 -1.98 -5.55
N THR A 61 5.61 -2.68 -5.15
CA THR A 61 6.07 -3.95 -5.70
C THR A 61 6.51 -4.84 -4.54
N THR A 62 6.73 -6.12 -4.82
CA THR A 62 7.21 -7.08 -3.82
C THR A 62 8.62 -7.51 -4.16
N GLY A 63 9.49 -7.55 -3.16
CA GLY A 63 10.88 -7.98 -3.32
C GLY A 63 11.74 -7.01 -4.14
N PHE A 64 11.58 -5.70 -3.96
CA PHE A 64 12.42 -4.70 -4.63
C PHE A 64 13.90 -4.86 -4.26
N SER A 65 14.78 -4.76 -5.25
CA SER A 65 16.24 -4.76 -5.10
C SER A 65 16.85 -3.52 -5.74
N ALA A 66 17.55 -2.74 -4.92
CA ALA A 66 18.30 -1.56 -5.35
C ALA A 66 19.60 -1.91 -6.11
N GLU A 67 20.06 -3.17 -6.06
CA GLU A 67 21.29 -3.60 -6.75
C GLU A 67 21.15 -3.55 -8.27
N ASN A 68 19.94 -3.80 -8.76
CA ASN A 68 19.63 -3.90 -10.19
C ASN A 68 18.30 -3.22 -10.58
N ASP A 69 17.74 -2.40 -9.70
CA ASP A 69 16.46 -1.71 -9.87
C ASP A 69 15.32 -2.65 -10.34
N SER A 70 15.23 -3.84 -9.72
CA SER A 70 14.25 -4.86 -10.06
C SER A 70 13.32 -5.19 -8.89
N PHE A 71 12.26 -5.94 -9.17
CA PHE A 71 11.33 -6.47 -8.17
C PHE A 71 10.84 -7.84 -8.60
N ALA A 72 10.41 -8.66 -7.64
CA ALA A 72 9.96 -10.03 -7.89
C ALA A 72 8.53 -10.09 -8.43
N GLU A 73 7.65 -9.22 -7.95
CA GLU A 73 6.23 -9.18 -8.32
C GLU A 73 5.71 -7.73 -8.35
N ALA A 74 4.82 -7.43 -9.30
CA ALA A 74 4.13 -6.15 -9.33
C ALA A 74 3.02 -6.10 -8.28
N GLY A 75 2.91 -4.98 -7.54
CA GLY A 75 1.96 -4.85 -6.45
C GLY A 75 2.50 -5.38 -5.11
N VAL A 76 1.68 -5.23 -4.07
CA VAL A 76 1.98 -5.63 -2.70
C VAL A 76 1.42 -7.04 -2.48
N GLY A 77 2.27 -8.05 -2.68
CA GLY A 77 1.95 -9.47 -2.58
C GLY A 77 2.22 -10.03 -1.19
N CYS A 78 2.07 -11.36 -1.05
CA CYS A 78 2.18 -12.04 0.25
C CYS A 78 3.51 -11.77 0.96
N GLU A 79 4.61 -11.81 0.20
CA GLU A 79 5.97 -11.69 0.73
C GLU A 79 6.30 -10.27 1.20
N ALA A 80 5.52 -9.25 0.80
CA ALA A 80 5.69 -7.88 1.29
C ALA A 80 5.40 -7.78 2.81
N CYS A 81 4.53 -8.64 3.33
CA CYS A 81 4.19 -8.70 4.76
C CYS A 81 4.75 -9.95 5.45
N HIS A 82 5.00 -11.03 4.71
CA HIS A 82 5.44 -12.33 5.24
C HIS A 82 6.92 -12.66 4.97
N GLY A 83 7.64 -11.78 4.29
CA GLY A 83 9.01 -12.00 3.85
C GLY A 83 9.13 -13.07 2.76
N PRO A 84 10.36 -13.33 2.26
CA PRO A 84 10.59 -14.26 1.16
C PRO A 84 10.20 -15.70 1.48
N GLY A 85 9.34 -16.30 0.66
CA GLY A 85 8.74 -17.62 0.83
C GLY A 85 9.44 -18.73 0.05
N VAL A 86 10.60 -18.50 -0.57
CA VAL A 86 11.29 -19.50 -1.40
C VAL A 86 11.53 -20.84 -0.67
N ASN A 87 11.91 -20.80 0.60
CA ASN A 87 12.12 -22.01 1.40
C ASN A 87 10.80 -22.67 1.82
N HIS A 88 9.76 -21.87 2.06
CA HIS A 88 8.40 -22.38 2.32
C HIS A 88 7.88 -23.16 1.12
N VAL A 89 7.99 -22.61 -0.10
CA VAL A 89 7.57 -23.30 -1.33
C VAL A 89 8.37 -24.58 -1.57
N ARG A 90 9.70 -24.54 -1.38
CA ARG A 90 10.58 -25.70 -1.63
C ARG A 90 10.35 -26.87 -0.69
N THR A 91 9.96 -26.60 0.55
CA THR A 91 9.85 -27.64 1.60
C THR A 91 8.40 -27.97 1.93
N GLY A 92 7.45 -27.11 1.55
CA GLY A 92 6.06 -27.16 2.00
C GLY A 92 5.87 -26.73 3.46
N SER A 93 6.95 -26.31 4.14
CA SER A 93 6.95 -26.15 5.58
C SER A 93 6.60 -24.72 6.02
N PRO A 94 5.63 -24.52 6.91
CA PRO A 94 5.16 -23.20 7.31
C PRO A 94 6.14 -22.41 8.19
N GLU A 95 7.18 -23.04 8.75
CA GLU A 95 8.21 -22.35 9.53
C GLU A 95 9.15 -21.47 8.68
N TYR A 96 9.19 -21.70 7.37
CA TYR A 96 10.02 -20.93 6.44
C TYR A 96 9.30 -19.71 5.85
N ILE A 97 8.10 -19.40 6.33
CA ILE A 97 7.40 -18.15 6.02
C ILE A 97 7.16 -17.40 7.32
N MET A 98 7.45 -16.09 7.35
CA MET A 98 7.33 -15.32 8.57
C MET A 98 5.85 -15.22 8.98
N SER A 99 5.57 -15.56 10.23
CA SER A 99 4.25 -15.36 10.81
C SER A 99 4.20 -14.01 11.53
N ILE A 100 3.38 -13.08 11.02
CA ILE A 100 3.17 -11.76 11.62
C ILE A 100 2.75 -11.88 13.10
N LYS A 101 1.95 -12.90 13.44
CA LYS A 101 1.49 -13.14 14.83
C LYS A 101 2.61 -13.45 15.82
N LYS A 102 3.77 -13.91 15.33
CA LYS A 102 4.93 -14.21 16.17
C LYS A 102 5.78 -12.96 16.45
N LEU A 103 5.50 -11.85 15.78
CA LEU A 103 6.17 -10.57 16.00
C LEU A 103 5.57 -9.84 17.19
N THR A 104 6.38 -8.98 17.83
CA THR A 104 5.87 -8.00 18.79
C THR A 104 4.89 -7.04 18.10
N PRO A 105 3.93 -6.44 18.82
CA PRO A 105 2.99 -5.49 18.23
C PRO A 105 3.68 -4.37 17.44
N GLU A 106 4.76 -3.81 18.00
CA GLU A 106 5.59 -2.80 17.34
C GLU A 106 6.15 -3.29 15.99
N ARG A 107 6.68 -4.52 15.93
CA ARG A 107 7.22 -5.09 14.69
C ARG A 107 6.14 -5.44 13.67
N GLN A 108 4.93 -5.78 14.11
CA GLN A 108 3.79 -5.95 13.20
C GLN A 108 3.42 -4.62 12.55
N GLU A 109 3.39 -3.55 13.33
CA GLU A 109 3.07 -2.21 12.84
C GLU A 109 4.13 -1.66 11.89
N MET A 110 5.41 -1.93 12.18
CA MET A 110 6.53 -1.55 11.31
C MET A 110 6.40 -2.07 9.87
N ILE A 111 5.70 -3.19 9.65
CA ILE A 111 5.41 -3.70 8.31
C ILE A 111 4.56 -2.68 7.55
N CYS A 112 3.48 -2.18 8.15
CA CYS A 112 2.59 -1.18 7.56
C CYS A 112 3.32 0.16 7.41
N VAL A 113 4.04 0.56 8.46
CA VAL A 113 4.78 1.82 8.53
C VAL A 113 5.93 1.87 7.52
N SER A 114 6.44 0.74 7.02
CA SER A 114 7.46 0.71 5.96
C SER A 114 7.00 1.42 4.67
N CYS A 115 5.69 1.45 4.41
CA CYS A 115 5.09 2.01 3.20
C CYS A 115 4.15 3.19 3.47
N HIS A 116 3.36 3.12 4.55
CA HIS A 116 2.32 4.10 4.87
C HIS A 116 2.85 5.25 5.75
N THR A 117 3.97 5.80 5.34
CA THR A 117 4.60 6.98 5.92
C THR A 117 5.48 7.62 4.85
N SER A 118 6.28 8.61 5.20
CA SER A 118 7.35 9.07 4.32
C SER A 118 8.70 8.99 4.95
N GLY A 119 9.71 8.85 4.11
CA GLY A 119 11.07 9.10 4.52
C GLY A 119 12.06 8.73 3.45
N ILE A 120 13.29 8.51 3.87
CA ILE A 120 14.42 8.19 3.02
C ILE A 120 15.20 7.02 3.60
N ASP A 121 15.73 6.18 2.71
CA ASP A 121 16.58 5.08 3.10
C ASP A 121 17.97 5.56 3.57
N ASN A 122 18.76 4.64 4.11
CA ASN A 122 20.12 4.93 4.58
C ASN A 122 21.07 5.46 3.49
N SER A 123 20.81 5.17 2.21
CA SER A 123 21.63 5.70 1.12
C SER A 123 21.30 7.14 0.72
N GLY A 124 20.15 7.67 1.18
CA GLY A 124 19.68 8.99 0.74
C GLY A 124 19.12 9.00 -0.68
N GLN A 125 18.86 7.83 -1.29
CA GLN A 125 18.45 7.74 -2.70
C GLN A 125 17.01 7.29 -2.90
N TYR A 126 16.46 6.53 -1.95
CA TYR A 126 15.16 5.89 -2.08
C TYR A 126 14.18 6.43 -1.05
N HIS A 127 12.94 6.70 -1.47
CA HIS A 127 11.91 7.22 -0.56
C HIS A 127 11.11 6.11 0.15
N PHE A 128 11.77 4.97 0.37
CA PHE A 128 11.24 3.76 1.00
C PHE A 128 12.42 2.97 1.59
N PRO A 129 12.20 2.10 2.59
CA PRO A 129 13.29 1.47 3.36
C PRO A 129 13.96 0.33 2.61
N VAL A 130 14.94 0.64 1.75
CA VAL A 130 15.73 -0.39 1.04
C VAL A 130 16.42 -1.31 2.05
N GLY A 131 16.26 -2.62 1.85
CA GLY A 131 16.86 -3.66 2.68
C GLY A 131 16.05 -4.08 3.91
N TYR A 132 14.99 -3.34 4.27
CA TYR A 132 14.05 -3.76 5.30
C TYR A 132 13.32 -5.05 4.89
N ARG A 133 13.18 -5.99 5.82
CA ARG A 133 12.29 -7.14 5.69
C ARG A 133 11.26 -7.15 6.81
N PRO A 134 10.06 -7.70 6.58
CA PRO A 134 9.07 -7.87 7.63
C PRO A 134 9.69 -8.56 8.85
N GLY A 135 9.43 -8.01 10.03
CA GLY A 135 10.02 -8.45 11.31
C GLY A 135 11.34 -7.78 11.70
N ASP A 136 12.03 -7.10 10.78
CA ASP A 136 13.20 -6.28 11.11
C ASP A 136 12.80 -5.01 11.89
N ASP A 137 13.80 -4.35 12.45
CA ASP A 137 13.67 -3.03 13.04
C ASP A 137 13.71 -1.95 11.95
N LEU A 138 12.55 -1.40 11.59
CA LEU A 138 12.40 -0.39 10.54
C LEU A 138 13.27 0.85 10.77
N THR A 139 13.50 1.23 12.03
CA THR A 139 14.28 2.43 12.39
C THR A 139 15.74 2.36 11.89
N LYS A 140 16.22 1.15 11.60
CA LYS A 140 17.56 0.92 11.06
C LYS A 140 17.67 1.11 9.54
N PHE A 141 16.55 1.29 8.85
CA PHE A 141 16.48 1.37 7.39
C PHE A 141 15.78 2.62 6.88
N PHE A 142 15.06 3.34 7.74
CA PHE A 142 14.19 4.43 7.33
C PHE A 142 14.21 5.62 8.28
N SER A 143 14.69 6.75 7.79
CA SER A 143 14.81 8.01 8.52
C SER A 143 14.24 9.17 7.71
N GLY A 144 14.33 10.40 8.23
CA GLY A 144 13.83 11.60 7.58
C GLY A 144 12.32 11.60 7.45
N LEU A 145 11.61 12.46 8.17
CA LEU A 145 10.20 12.72 7.88
C LEU A 145 10.11 14.00 7.06
N THR A 146 9.43 13.95 5.91
CA THR A 146 9.25 15.15 5.10
C THR A 146 7.99 15.89 5.56
N PRO A 147 8.10 17.16 6.01
CA PRO A 147 6.93 18.01 6.25
C PRO A 147 6.06 18.06 5.00
N LYS A 148 4.78 17.79 5.17
CA LYS A 148 3.80 17.70 4.09
C LYS A 148 3.26 19.07 3.74
N PRO A 149 2.78 19.32 2.51
CA PRO A 149 2.20 20.61 2.15
C PRO A 149 1.08 21.05 3.10
N GLY A 150 1.22 22.21 3.73
CA GLY A 150 0.32 22.71 4.79
C GLY A 150 0.85 22.52 6.21
N GLN A 151 1.93 21.75 6.37
CA GLN A 151 2.71 21.68 7.59
C GLN A 151 3.79 22.77 7.59
N SER A 152 3.84 23.55 8.66
CA SER A 152 4.90 24.51 9.01
C SER A 152 5.57 24.03 10.30
N PHE A 153 6.70 24.64 10.66
CA PHE A 153 7.34 24.40 11.96
C PHE A 153 6.43 24.73 13.16
N GLU A 154 5.30 25.39 12.96
CA GLU A 154 4.36 25.78 14.02
C GLU A 154 3.27 24.73 14.26
N ASN A 155 2.92 23.91 13.26
CA ASN A 155 1.88 22.87 13.35
C ASN A 155 2.40 21.46 13.06
N PHE A 156 3.70 21.34 12.77
CA PHE A 156 4.41 20.09 12.56
C PHE A 156 5.83 20.22 13.12
N SER A 157 6.05 19.57 14.26
CA SER A 157 7.37 19.31 14.82
C SER A 157 7.63 17.82 14.69
N GLY A 158 8.58 17.45 13.83
CA GLY A 158 9.03 16.07 13.73
C GLY A 158 10.43 15.92 14.34
N ASP A 159 10.61 14.92 15.20
CA ASP A 159 11.91 14.57 15.80
C ASP A 159 12.53 13.33 15.15
N GLU A 160 11.90 12.83 14.08
CA GLU A 160 12.30 11.65 13.30
C GLU A 160 12.32 10.32 14.11
N THR A 161 11.76 10.33 15.32
CA THR A 161 11.59 9.13 16.13
C THR A 161 10.59 8.16 15.48
N TYR A 162 10.60 6.92 15.97
CA TYR A 162 9.58 5.95 15.56
C TYR A 162 8.17 6.42 15.97
N GLU A 163 8.03 7.04 17.14
CA GLU A 163 6.78 7.62 17.63
C GLU A 163 6.25 8.70 16.69
N ASP A 164 7.12 9.53 16.13
CA ASP A 164 6.73 10.55 15.17
C ASP A 164 6.26 9.96 13.83
N ARG A 165 6.92 8.89 13.38
CA ARG A 165 6.50 8.10 12.22
C ARG A 165 5.15 7.42 12.47
N LEU A 166 4.93 6.91 13.68
CA LEU A 166 3.70 6.25 14.10
C LEU A 166 2.50 7.20 14.04
N ARG A 167 2.65 8.46 14.48
CA ARG A 167 1.58 9.47 14.34
C ARG A 167 1.13 9.68 12.90
N GLN A 168 2.06 9.62 11.93
CA GLN A 168 1.70 9.68 10.51
C GLN A 168 0.91 8.44 10.09
N TRP A 169 1.30 7.26 10.55
CA TRP A 169 0.59 6.02 10.30
C TRP A 169 -0.82 6.04 10.88
N GLU A 170 -0.99 6.40 12.16
CA GLU A 170 -2.29 6.51 12.82
C GLU A 170 -3.23 7.48 12.08
N PHE A 171 -2.68 8.60 11.62
CA PHE A 171 -3.42 9.51 10.74
C PHE A 171 -3.81 8.84 9.41
N LEU A 172 -2.92 8.14 8.74
CA LEU A 172 -3.25 7.53 7.45
C LEU A 172 -4.16 6.31 7.57
N GLN A 173 -4.11 5.57 8.68
CA GLN A 173 -4.84 4.34 8.90
C GLN A 173 -6.35 4.51 8.75
N THR A 174 -6.94 5.53 9.38
CA THR A 174 -8.39 5.79 9.27
C THR A 174 -8.82 6.25 7.88
N ARG A 175 -7.86 6.70 7.07
CA ARG A 175 -8.08 7.20 5.70
C ARG A 175 -7.93 6.11 4.64
N LEU A 176 -7.21 5.03 4.94
CA LEU A 176 -7.03 3.90 4.01
C LEU A 176 -8.32 3.15 3.69
N PHE A 177 -9.29 3.17 4.61
CA PHE A 177 -10.56 2.47 4.48
C PHE A 177 -11.70 3.35 3.94
N LEU A 178 -11.44 4.58 3.52
CA LEU A 178 -12.51 5.42 2.95
C LEU A 178 -12.99 4.88 1.58
N ALA A 179 -14.21 5.17 1.15
CA ALA A 179 -14.72 4.78 -0.17
C ALA A 179 -14.26 5.74 -1.28
N SER A 180 -13.84 6.95 -0.91
CA SER A 180 -13.35 7.99 -1.82
C SER A 180 -12.17 8.73 -1.18
N GLY A 181 -11.18 9.13 -1.97
CA GLY A 181 -9.96 9.77 -1.47
C GLY A 181 -8.88 9.87 -2.54
N LEU A 182 -7.79 10.57 -2.24
CA LEU A 182 -6.62 10.69 -3.12
C LEU A 182 -5.40 10.05 -2.45
N THR A 183 -5.36 8.72 -2.37
CA THR A 183 -4.35 8.02 -1.57
C THR A 183 -2.92 8.21 -2.07
N CYS A 184 -2.68 8.24 -3.38
CA CYS A 184 -1.36 8.54 -3.93
C CYS A 184 -0.90 9.98 -3.61
N ASP A 185 -1.84 10.92 -3.48
CA ASP A 185 -1.55 12.29 -3.06
C ASP A 185 -1.60 12.45 -1.52
N TYR A 186 -2.02 11.47 -0.73
CA TYR A 186 -1.78 11.52 0.72
C TYR A 186 -0.29 11.41 1.07
N CYS A 187 0.56 10.91 0.16
CA CYS A 187 2.01 11.01 0.35
C CYS A 187 2.60 12.36 -0.10
N GLN A 188 1.96 13.07 -1.06
CA GLN A 188 2.56 14.23 -1.75
C GLN A 188 1.76 15.55 -1.74
N ASN A 189 0.45 15.57 -1.51
CA ASN A 189 -0.41 16.77 -1.55
C ASN A 189 -1.80 16.56 -0.88
N PHE A 190 -1.97 17.02 0.36
CA PHE A 190 -3.23 16.91 1.14
C PHE A 190 -4.30 17.97 0.82
N ARG A 191 -4.23 18.64 -0.34
CA ARG A 191 -5.26 19.62 -0.70
C ARG A 191 -6.54 18.87 -1.06
N ASN A 192 -7.48 18.78 -0.10
CA ASN A 192 -8.84 18.19 -0.15
C ASN A 192 -9.04 16.85 0.61
N VAL A 193 -8.48 16.71 1.81
CA VAL A 193 -8.82 15.57 2.71
C VAL A 193 -10.24 15.75 3.26
N LYS A 194 -11.15 14.81 2.98
CA LYS A 194 -12.41 14.71 3.73
C LYS A 194 -12.13 14.12 5.11
N THR A 195 -12.64 14.74 6.16
CA THR A 195 -12.58 14.21 7.53
C THR A 195 -13.59 13.08 7.71
N GLU A 196 -13.30 12.19 8.65
CA GLU A 196 -14.06 10.96 8.98
C GLU A 196 -15.57 11.21 9.14
N ASP A 197 -15.97 12.35 9.70
CA ASP A 197 -17.37 12.76 9.89
C ASP A 197 -18.16 13.05 8.59
N SER A 198 -17.48 13.09 7.43
CA SER A 198 -18.07 13.45 6.12
C SER A 198 -17.80 12.42 5.01
N ALA A 199 -17.20 11.28 5.36
CA ALA A 199 -16.67 10.33 4.39
C ALA A 199 -17.31 8.93 4.53
N GLU A 200 -17.68 8.34 3.41
CA GLU A 200 -18.09 6.94 3.34
C GLU A 200 -16.85 6.04 3.47
N PHE A 201 -16.98 4.86 4.09
CA PHE A 201 -15.96 3.81 4.14
C PHE A 201 -16.17 2.78 3.02
N LEU A 202 -15.11 2.06 2.63
CA LEU A 202 -15.20 0.93 1.70
C LEU A 202 -16.26 -0.06 2.19
N THR A 203 -17.13 -0.46 1.28
CA THR A 203 -17.96 -1.65 1.51
C THR A 203 -17.07 -2.89 1.64
N HIS A 204 -17.58 -3.92 2.32
CA HIS A 204 -16.87 -5.20 2.44
C HIS A 204 -16.39 -5.75 1.08
N ASN A 205 -17.21 -5.61 0.03
CA ASN A 205 -16.85 -6.06 -1.32
C ASN A 205 -15.70 -5.27 -1.91
N GLN A 206 -15.76 -3.94 -1.77
CA GLN A 206 -14.67 -3.09 -2.25
C GLN A 206 -13.36 -3.41 -1.54
N TYR A 207 -13.41 -3.82 -0.27
CA TYR A 207 -12.26 -4.32 0.48
C TYR A 207 -11.79 -5.73 0.04
N CYS A 208 -12.70 -6.66 -0.25
CA CYS A 208 -12.32 -8.01 -0.71
C CYS A 208 -11.66 -7.98 -2.09
N LEU A 209 -12.20 -7.17 -3.00
CA LEU A 209 -11.71 -7.04 -4.38
C LEU A 209 -10.36 -6.29 -4.48
N THR A 210 -9.83 -5.80 -3.36
CA THR A 210 -8.48 -5.22 -3.29
C THR A 210 -7.40 -6.28 -3.52
N CYS A 211 -7.68 -7.52 -3.10
CA CYS A 211 -6.79 -8.67 -3.26
C CYS A 211 -7.39 -9.75 -4.18
N HIS A 212 -8.72 -9.90 -4.22
CA HIS A 212 -9.42 -10.90 -5.02
C HIS A 212 -9.96 -10.29 -6.32
N THR A 213 -9.06 -9.95 -7.24
CA THR A 213 -9.44 -9.30 -8.52
C THR A 213 -10.00 -10.27 -9.55
N ASP A 214 -9.75 -11.57 -9.39
CA ASP A 214 -10.25 -12.62 -10.25
C ASP A 214 -11.57 -13.18 -9.71
N MET A 215 -12.65 -12.98 -10.48
CA MET A 215 -14.01 -13.43 -10.17
C MET A 215 -14.50 -14.51 -11.13
N LEU A 216 -13.62 -15.12 -11.94
CA LEU A 216 -13.99 -15.96 -13.08
C LEU A 216 -14.90 -17.16 -12.75
N ASP A 217 -14.93 -17.63 -11.50
CA ASP A 217 -15.68 -18.82 -11.08
C ASP A 217 -16.98 -18.52 -10.31
N HIS A 218 -17.52 -17.29 -10.35
CA HIS A 218 -18.78 -16.97 -9.68
C HIS A 218 -20.00 -17.40 -10.52
N PRO A 219 -21.07 -17.95 -9.89
CA PRO A 219 -22.33 -18.24 -10.57
C PRO A 219 -22.92 -17.00 -11.24
N GLU A 220 -23.51 -17.15 -12.43
CA GLU A 220 -24.09 -16.04 -13.20
C GLU A 220 -25.20 -15.30 -12.42
N GLU A 221 -25.89 -16.00 -11.52
CA GLU A 221 -26.96 -15.49 -10.66
C GLU A 221 -26.44 -14.72 -9.42
N SER A 222 -25.14 -14.78 -9.13
CA SER A 222 -24.49 -14.08 -8.02
C SER A 222 -23.22 -13.40 -8.51
N PRO A 223 -23.30 -12.14 -8.99
CA PRO A 223 -22.22 -11.47 -9.72
C PRO A 223 -21.01 -11.04 -8.84
N GLY A 224 -20.79 -11.70 -7.69
CA GLY A 224 -19.66 -11.39 -6.79
C GLY A 224 -19.89 -10.18 -5.88
N THR A 225 -21.13 -9.70 -5.74
CA THR A 225 -21.48 -8.64 -4.79
C THR A 225 -21.95 -9.24 -3.46
N ASN A 226 -21.40 -8.75 -2.35
CA ASN A 226 -21.59 -9.18 -0.97
C ASN A 226 -20.92 -10.52 -0.70
N CYS A 227 -19.58 -10.54 -0.88
CA CYS A 227 -18.75 -11.73 -0.80
C CYS A 227 -19.12 -12.56 0.45
N ASN A 228 -19.17 -11.91 1.61
CA ASN A 228 -19.47 -12.52 2.91
C ASN A 228 -20.84 -13.22 3.04
N VAL A 229 -21.75 -13.11 2.07
CA VAL A 229 -23.01 -13.87 2.03
C VAL A 229 -22.72 -15.35 1.83
N CYS A 230 -21.86 -15.69 0.87
CA CYS A 230 -21.45 -17.07 0.58
C CYS A 230 -20.07 -17.40 1.19
N HIS A 231 -19.23 -16.38 1.35
CA HIS A 231 -17.85 -16.48 1.74
C HIS A 231 -17.65 -16.01 3.18
N GLN A 232 -18.28 -16.73 4.12
CA GLN A 232 -18.31 -16.33 5.53
C GLN A 232 -16.93 -16.46 6.17
N PRO A 233 -16.34 -15.37 6.71
CA PRO A 233 -15.08 -15.46 7.43
C PRO A 233 -15.27 -16.28 8.70
N THR A 234 -14.28 -17.10 9.05
CA THR A 234 -14.29 -17.82 10.31
C THR A 234 -14.41 -16.83 11.47
N ARG A 235 -15.15 -17.21 12.51
CA ARG A 235 -15.31 -16.40 13.73
C ARG A 235 -14.58 -17.07 14.90
N HIS A 236 -14.04 -16.25 15.79
CA HIS A 236 -13.61 -16.70 17.11
C HIS A 236 -14.82 -17.15 17.94
N LEU A 237 -14.57 -17.93 19.00
CA LEU A 237 -15.61 -18.40 19.93
C LEU A 237 -16.37 -17.25 20.62
N ASN A 238 -15.79 -16.04 20.66
CA ASN A 238 -16.42 -14.83 21.17
C ASN A 238 -17.27 -14.08 20.11
N GLY A 239 -17.44 -14.65 18.92
CA GLY A 239 -18.26 -14.08 17.83
C GLY A 239 -17.55 -13.07 16.93
N ASN A 240 -16.34 -12.61 17.27
CA ASN A 240 -15.57 -11.69 16.44
C ASN A 240 -14.99 -12.39 15.20
N LEU A 241 -14.83 -11.65 14.09
CA LEU A 241 -14.20 -12.17 12.88
C LEU A 241 -12.75 -12.59 13.17
N SER A 242 -12.36 -13.77 12.69
CA SER A 242 -10.99 -14.25 12.73
C SER A 242 -10.16 -13.52 11.67
N ILE A 243 -9.35 -12.56 12.10
CA ILE A 243 -8.35 -11.85 11.28
C ILE A 243 -7.28 -12.81 10.71
N HIS A 244 -7.26 -14.07 11.15
CA HIS A 244 -6.16 -14.99 10.90
C HIS A 244 -6.25 -15.77 9.58
N ASP A 245 -7.36 -15.70 8.87
CA ASP A 245 -7.53 -16.40 7.59
C ASP A 245 -7.16 -15.48 6.42
N HIS A 246 -5.85 -15.20 6.27
CA HIS A 246 -5.33 -14.48 5.10
C HIS A 246 -5.41 -15.33 3.83
N ARG A 247 -5.62 -16.63 4.01
CA ARG A 247 -6.13 -17.52 2.99
C ARG A 247 -7.60 -17.62 3.29
N TYR A 248 -8.43 -16.71 2.78
CA TYR A 248 -9.88 -16.90 2.85
C TYR A 248 -10.23 -18.20 2.11
N LYS A 249 -10.08 -19.33 2.79
CA LYS A 249 -10.53 -20.62 2.34
C LYS A 249 -12.01 -20.59 2.65
N PHE A 250 -12.74 -20.07 1.69
CA PHE A 250 -14.17 -20.17 1.71
C PHE A 250 -14.51 -21.66 1.60
N GLU A 251 -14.75 -22.29 2.74
CA GLU A 251 -15.38 -23.61 2.76
C GLU A 251 -16.75 -23.45 2.11
N LYS A 252 -17.08 -24.37 1.20
CA LYS A 252 -18.42 -24.47 0.62
C LYS A 252 -19.43 -24.89 1.67
#